data_AF-A0AAV0Y9B0-F1
#
_entry.id   AF-A0AAV0Y9B0-F1
#
_cell.length_a   1.000
_cell.length_b   1.000
_cell.length_c   1.000
_cell.angle_alpha   90.00
_cell.angle_beta   90.00
_cell.angle_gamma   90.00
#
_symmetry.space_group_name_H-M   'P 1'
#
loop_
_entity.id
_entity.type
_entity.pdbx_description
1 polymer ?
#
loop_
_entity_poly.entity_id
_entity_poly.type
_entity_poly.pdbx_seq_one_letter_code
_entity_poly.pdbx_strand_id
1 'polypeptide(L)'
;MSLKRFYLLLRALRFDDINTRTERKMYDKLSAIRMIFDGFVRCQALYTVGENCTIDEMLEAFRGRCSFRQYIPNKPNKYGIKIQALVDSRTFFTSNMEIYVGTQPDGPFKFENKPSSIVKRMITPISKTGRNITIDNWYTSIPLVNELLENHNLTTVGTLRKNKNKSHLAF
;
A
#
# COMPACT_ATOMS: atom_id res chain seq x y z
N MET A 1 16.41 -18.29 25.52
CA MET A 1 16.35 -19.26 24.40
C MET A 1 17.76 -19.50 23.88
N SER A 2 18.14 -20.74 23.51
CA SER A 2 19.48 -21.01 22.95
C SER A 2 19.60 -20.57 21.50
N LEU A 3 20.82 -20.24 21.06
CA LEU A 3 21.11 -19.85 19.67
C LEU A 3 20.64 -20.90 18.65
N LYS A 4 20.86 -22.19 18.97
CA LYS A 4 20.40 -23.32 18.13
C LYS A 4 18.87 -23.35 18.00
N ARG A 5 18.14 -23.10 19.10
CA ARG A 5 16.67 -23.06 19.08
C ARG A 5 16.17 -21.83 18.30
N PHE A 6 16.81 -20.68 18.43
CA PHE A 6 16.45 -19.48 17.67
C PHE A 6 16.52 -19.71 16.16
N TYR A 7 17.65 -20.22 15.64
CA TYR A 7 17.79 -20.48 14.20
C TYR A 7 16.84 -21.56 13.68
N LEU A 8 16.54 -22.58 14.49
CA LEU A 8 15.55 -23.60 14.12
C LEU A 8 14.18 -22.97 13.91
N LEU A 9 13.71 -22.16 14.88
CA LEU A 9 12.41 -21.50 14.79
C LEU A 9 12.36 -20.50 13.63
N LEU A 10 13.41 -19.71 13.43
CA LEU A 10 13.50 -18.72 12.35
C LEU A 10 13.32 -19.37 10.96
N ARG A 11 13.85 -20.59 10.75
CA ARG A 11 13.72 -21.31 9.47
C ARG A 11 12.37 -22.02 9.31
N ALA A 12 11.72 -22.38 10.42
CA ALA A 12 10.49 -23.14 10.45
C ALA A 12 9.22 -22.27 10.46
N LEU A 13 9.34 -20.97 10.73
CA LEU A 13 8.19 -20.07 10.84
C LEU A 13 7.38 -20.01 9.54
N ARG A 14 6.07 -20.24 9.63
CA ARG A 14 5.10 -20.17 8.51
C ARG A 14 3.86 -19.45 8.99
N PHE A 15 3.18 -18.78 8.06
CA PHE A 15 2.01 -17.95 8.33
C PHE A 15 0.79 -18.37 7.49
N ASP A 16 0.83 -19.60 6.99
CA ASP A 16 -0.15 -20.13 6.06
C ASP A 16 -0.27 -21.65 6.20
N ASP A 17 -1.42 -22.19 5.78
CA ASP A 17 -1.64 -23.64 5.74
C ASP A 17 -1.05 -24.23 4.47
N ILE A 18 -0.20 -25.24 4.63
CA ILE A 18 0.46 -25.96 3.54
C ILE A 18 -0.53 -26.74 2.68
N ASN A 19 -1.61 -27.25 3.26
CA ASN A 19 -2.57 -28.11 2.56
C ASN A 19 -3.37 -27.33 1.50
N THR A 20 -3.63 -26.05 1.75
CA THR A 20 -4.38 -25.16 0.83
C THR A 20 -3.48 -24.25 0.00
N ARG A 21 -2.15 -24.33 0.17
CA ARG A 21 -1.20 -23.36 -0.40
C ARG A 21 -1.22 -23.36 -1.93
N THR A 22 -1.33 -24.53 -2.56
CA THR A 22 -1.28 -24.66 -4.02
C THR A 22 -2.44 -23.92 -4.67
N GLU A 23 -3.65 -24.09 -4.12
CA GLU A 23 -4.87 -23.44 -4.59
C GLU A 23 -4.81 -21.93 -4.35
N ARG A 24 -4.45 -21.48 -3.14
CA ARG A 24 -4.39 -20.05 -2.79
C ARG A 24 -3.39 -19.28 -3.66
N LYS A 25 -2.29 -19.91 -4.07
CA LYS A 25 -1.31 -19.31 -4.99
C LYS A 25 -1.86 -19.09 -6.41
N MET A 26 -2.90 -19.81 -6.82
CA MET A 26 -3.47 -19.66 -8.16
C MET A 26 -4.10 -18.29 -8.37
N TYR A 27 -4.58 -17.64 -7.30
CA TYR A 27 -5.26 -16.34 -7.35
C TYR A 27 -4.66 -15.26 -6.43
N ASP A 28 -3.74 -15.59 -5.53
CA ASP A 28 -3.08 -14.62 -4.65
C ASP A 28 -1.56 -14.86 -4.50
N LYS A 29 -0.76 -13.96 -5.09
CA LYS A 29 0.70 -13.91 -4.93
C LYS A 29 1.13 -13.64 -3.49
N LEU A 30 0.29 -13.01 -2.66
CA LEU A 30 0.56 -12.71 -1.25
C LEU A 30 0.08 -13.83 -0.29
N SER A 31 -0.47 -14.92 -0.82
CA SER A 31 -1.12 -15.99 -0.04
C SER A 31 -0.32 -16.50 1.16
N ALA A 32 1.01 -16.54 1.08
CA ALA A 32 1.88 -17.01 2.17
C ALA A 32 1.83 -16.13 3.44
N ILE A 33 1.42 -14.87 3.34
CA ILE A 33 1.33 -13.93 4.48
C ILE A 33 0.02 -13.17 4.56
N ARG A 34 -0.90 -13.36 3.59
CA ARG A 34 -2.19 -12.67 3.45
C ARG A 34 -2.92 -12.51 4.78
N MET A 35 -3.11 -13.63 5.50
CA MET A 35 -3.90 -13.64 6.74
C MET A 35 -3.29 -12.77 7.84
N ILE A 36 -1.98 -12.82 8.04
CA ILE A 36 -1.30 -12.00 9.04
C ILE A 36 -1.23 -10.55 8.59
N PHE A 37 -0.95 -10.29 7.31
CA PHE A 37 -0.88 -8.93 6.80
C PHE A 37 -2.23 -8.21 6.93
N ASP A 38 -3.31 -8.84 6.48
CA ASP A 38 -4.66 -8.29 6.61
C ASP A 38 -5.05 -8.15 8.08
N GLY A 39 -4.65 -9.09 8.94
CA GLY A 39 -4.83 -9.00 10.39
C GLY A 39 -4.09 -7.80 11.01
N PHE A 40 -2.88 -7.51 10.55
CA PHE A 40 -2.08 -6.37 11.02
C PHE A 40 -2.67 -5.03 10.56
N VAL A 41 -3.15 -4.95 9.31
CA VAL A 41 -3.82 -3.74 8.77
C VAL A 41 -5.11 -3.39 9.54
N ARG A 42 -5.67 -4.30 10.35
CA ARG A 42 -6.76 -3.97 11.29
C ARG A 42 -6.36 -3.01 12.41
N CYS A 43 -5.09 -2.62 12.51
CA CYS A 43 -4.65 -1.51 13.36
C CYS A 43 -5.45 -0.22 13.13
N GLN A 44 -6.11 -0.07 11.97
CA GLN A 44 -7.11 0.95 11.65
C GLN A 44 -8.17 1.15 12.74
N ALA A 45 -8.60 0.07 13.38
CA ALA A 45 -9.65 0.12 14.40
C ALA A 45 -9.12 0.65 15.76
N LEU A 46 -7.80 0.74 15.93
CA LEU A 46 -7.18 1.06 17.22
C LEU A 46 -6.86 2.55 17.38
N TYR A 47 -6.88 3.32 16.29
CA TYR A 47 -6.46 4.72 16.31
C TYR A 47 -7.20 5.56 15.27
N THR A 48 -7.73 6.70 15.70
CA THR A 48 -8.35 7.70 14.83
C THR A 48 -7.28 8.70 14.38
N VAL A 49 -6.95 8.71 13.09
CA VAL A 49 -5.97 9.65 12.53
C VAL A 49 -6.43 11.11 12.58
N GLY A 50 -5.47 12.03 12.65
CA GLY A 50 -5.72 13.46 12.63
C GLY A 50 -6.27 14.01 11.30
N GLU A 51 -6.31 15.33 11.19
CA GLU A 51 -6.86 16.05 10.03
C GLU A 51 -6.05 15.86 8.75
N ASN A 52 -4.74 15.67 8.88
CA ASN A 52 -3.79 15.59 7.78
C ASN A 52 -3.16 14.20 7.71
N CYS A 53 -3.28 13.56 6.55
CA CYS A 53 -2.66 12.27 6.25
C CYS A 53 -1.79 12.36 5.01
N THR A 54 -0.85 11.44 4.85
CA THR A 54 0.00 11.31 3.66
C THR A 54 -0.10 9.91 3.07
N ILE A 55 -0.05 9.80 1.74
CA ILE A 55 0.09 8.52 1.04
C ILE A 55 1.42 8.53 0.30
N ASP A 56 2.27 7.55 0.60
CA ASP A 56 3.55 7.36 -0.06
C ASP A 56 3.95 5.87 -0.07
N GLU A 57 5.06 5.54 -0.72
CA GLU A 57 5.66 4.22 -0.68
C GLU A 57 6.82 4.09 0.32
N MET A 58 6.82 2.95 1.02
CA MET A 58 8.02 2.37 1.61
C MET A 58 8.55 1.23 0.75
N LEU A 59 9.85 0.97 0.88
CA LEU A 59 10.52 -0.15 0.22
C LEU A 59 11.26 -0.96 1.27
N GLU A 60 10.70 -2.12 1.61
CA GLU A 60 11.31 -3.01 2.59
C GLU A 60 12.42 -3.85 1.93
N ALA A 61 13.64 -3.72 2.43
CA ALA A 61 14.82 -4.26 1.76
C ALA A 61 14.78 -5.79 1.67
N PHE A 62 14.77 -6.31 0.44
CA PHE A 62 14.70 -7.75 0.22
C PHE A 62 15.38 -8.12 -1.11
N ARG A 63 16.37 -9.01 -1.03
CA ARG A 63 17.14 -9.51 -2.19
C ARG A 63 16.88 -10.97 -2.55
N GLY A 64 16.08 -11.68 -1.76
CA GLY A 64 15.70 -13.06 -2.06
C GLY A 64 14.84 -13.18 -3.34
N ARG A 65 14.53 -14.42 -3.71
CA ARG A 65 13.63 -14.70 -4.83
C ARG A 65 12.19 -14.41 -4.39
N CYS A 66 11.60 -13.37 -4.96
CA CYS A 66 10.20 -13.02 -4.77
C CYS A 66 9.66 -12.46 -6.09
N SER A 67 8.50 -12.94 -6.53
CA SER A 67 7.90 -12.60 -7.82
C SER A 67 7.49 -11.13 -7.94
N PHE A 68 7.35 -10.43 -6.82
CA PHE A 68 6.95 -9.03 -6.77
C PHE A 68 8.00 -8.10 -6.16
N ARG A 69 9.25 -8.56 -6.06
CA ARG A 69 10.37 -7.70 -5.69
C ARG A 69 10.50 -6.54 -6.70
N GLN A 70 10.56 -5.32 -6.19
CA GLN A 70 10.72 -4.10 -6.98
C GLN A 70 12.16 -3.62 -6.96
N TYR A 71 12.55 -2.94 -8.05
CA TYR A 71 13.78 -2.18 -8.15
C TYR A 71 13.45 -0.68 -8.19
N ILE A 72 13.92 0.11 -7.23
CA ILE A 72 13.71 1.56 -7.16
C ILE A 72 15.10 2.23 -7.07
N PRO A 73 15.62 2.80 -8.17
CA PRO A 73 16.99 3.33 -8.25
C PRO A 73 17.33 4.38 -7.19
N ASN A 74 16.34 5.20 -6.84
CA ASN A 74 16.50 6.39 -5.98
C ASN A 74 16.37 6.09 -4.48
N LYS A 75 16.10 4.84 -4.08
CA LYS A 75 16.04 4.46 -2.67
C LYS A 75 17.42 3.90 -2.23
N PRO A 76 17.84 4.10 -0.96
CA PRO A 76 19.13 3.61 -0.48
C PRO A 76 19.32 2.11 -0.71
N ASN A 77 18.29 1.32 -0.36
CA ASN A 77 18.19 -0.08 -0.72
C ASN A 77 17.39 -0.21 -2.01
N LYS A 78 18.07 -0.43 -3.14
CA LYS A 78 17.40 -0.41 -4.46
C LYS A 78 16.46 -1.58 -4.72
N TYR A 79 16.57 -2.69 -3.98
CA TYR A 79 15.75 -3.90 -4.16
C TYR A 79 14.94 -4.20 -2.91
N GLY A 80 13.64 -4.40 -3.07
CA GLY A 80 12.76 -4.68 -1.94
C GLY A 80 11.32 -4.99 -2.29
N ILE A 81 10.50 -5.11 -1.26
CA ILE A 81 9.04 -5.23 -1.36
C ILE A 81 8.47 -3.82 -1.23
N LYS A 82 7.81 -3.34 -2.28
CA LYS A 82 7.15 -2.03 -2.27
C LYS A 82 5.83 -2.14 -1.50
N ILE A 83 5.62 -1.24 -0.53
CA ILE A 83 4.39 -1.16 0.26
C ILE A 83 3.90 0.28 0.20
N GLN A 84 2.65 0.49 -0.18
CA GLN A 84 1.98 1.78 -0.05
C GLN A 84 1.45 1.94 1.37
N ALA A 85 1.55 3.13 1.94
CA ALA A 85 1.10 3.41 3.30
C ALA A 85 0.31 4.72 3.37
N LEU A 86 -0.79 4.72 4.12
CA LEU A 86 -1.52 5.91 4.55
C LEU A 86 -1.09 6.20 5.99
N VAL A 87 -0.50 7.36 6.22
CA VAL A 87 0.13 7.70 7.49
C VAL A 87 -0.41 9.04 8.00
N ASP A 88 -0.72 9.12 9.29
CA ASP A 88 -1.04 10.38 9.98
C ASP A 88 0.19 11.29 9.99
N SER A 89 0.06 12.51 9.47
CA SER A 89 1.19 13.43 9.32
C SER A 89 1.72 13.98 10.65
N ARG A 90 0.92 13.95 11.73
CA ARG A 90 1.32 14.48 13.04
C ARG A 90 1.93 13.40 13.93
N THR A 91 1.33 12.21 13.95
CA THR A 91 1.73 11.13 14.87
C THR A 91 2.57 10.04 14.21
N PHE A 92 2.69 10.08 12.89
CA PHE A 92 3.36 9.05 12.08
C PHE A 92 2.71 7.66 12.21
N PHE A 93 1.46 7.61 12.67
CA PHE A 93 0.72 6.37 12.76
C PHE A 93 0.31 5.89 11.36
N THR A 94 0.72 4.67 11.00
CA THR A 94 0.32 4.03 9.75
C THR A 94 -1.09 3.45 9.88
N SER A 95 -2.05 4.14 9.29
CA SER A 95 -3.45 3.75 9.28
C SER A 95 -3.73 2.65 8.27
N ASN A 96 -3.22 2.73 7.04
CA ASN A 96 -3.49 1.70 6.03
C ASN A 96 -2.21 1.29 5.31
N MET A 97 -2.14 0.05 4.84
CA MET A 97 -1.04 -0.44 4.02
C MET A 97 -1.52 -1.41 2.95
N GLU A 98 -0.85 -1.37 1.80
CA GLU A 98 -1.05 -2.32 0.71
C GLU A 98 0.32 -2.75 0.16
N ILE A 99 0.55 -4.07 0.00
CA ILE A 99 1.77 -4.58 -0.62
C ILE A 99 1.58 -4.61 -2.13
N TYR A 100 2.49 -3.97 -2.87
CA TYR A 100 2.51 -4.03 -4.31
C TYR A 100 3.03 -5.39 -4.80
N VAL A 101 2.13 -6.23 -5.29
CA VAL A 101 2.45 -7.57 -5.81
C VAL A 101 2.53 -7.64 -7.35
N GLY A 102 2.49 -6.49 -8.01
CA GLY A 102 2.31 -6.41 -9.46
C GLY A 102 0.92 -6.92 -9.89
N THR A 103 0.82 -7.48 -11.09
CA THR A 103 -0.45 -8.03 -11.59
C THR A 103 -0.77 -9.35 -10.88
N GLN A 104 -1.89 -9.40 -10.17
CA GLN A 104 -2.42 -10.62 -9.57
C GLN A 104 -3.06 -11.51 -10.66
N PRO A 105 -3.09 -12.84 -10.47
CA PRO A 105 -3.88 -13.73 -11.32
C PRO A 105 -5.38 -13.42 -11.19
N ASP A 106 -6.20 -14.00 -12.06
CA ASP A 106 -7.65 -13.87 -11.97
C ASP A 106 -8.18 -14.39 -10.64
N GLY A 107 -9.08 -13.63 -10.02
CA GLY A 107 -9.64 -13.94 -8.71
C GLY A 107 -9.89 -12.69 -7.86
N PRO A 108 -10.24 -12.88 -6.57
CA PRO A 108 -10.74 -11.82 -5.71
C PRO A 108 -9.70 -10.75 -5.35
N PHE A 109 -8.41 -11.04 -5.54
CA PHE A 109 -7.32 -10.10 -5.23
C PHE A 109 -6.82 -9.35 -6.47
N LYS A 110 -7.46 -9.52 -7.63
CA LYS A 110 -7.08 -8.83 -8.86
C LYS A 110 -7.64 -7.41 -8.87
N PHE A 111 -6.77 -6.46 -8.57
CA PHE A 111 -7.09 -5.03 -8.61
C PHE A 111 -6.25 -4.29 -9.66
N GLU A 112 -6.77 -3.16 -10.14
CA GLU A 112 -5.98 -2.26 -10.97
C GLU A 112 -4.86 -1.60 -10.16
N ASN A 113 -3.66 -1.57 -10.75
CA ASN A 113 -2.46 -0.93 -10.19
C ASN A 113 -2.24 0.51 -10.68
N LYS A 114 -3.28 1.14 -11.26
CA LYS A 114 -3.22 2.56 -11.60
C LYS A 114 -3.08 3.39 -10.32
N PRO A 115 -2.31 4.50 -10.32
CA PRO A 115 -2.12 5.31 -9.12
C PRO A 115 -3.43 5.79 -8.47
N SER A 116 -4.42 6.18 -9.28
CA SER A 116 -5.77 6.55 -8.79
C SER A 116 -6.48 5.40 -8.09
N SER A 117 -6.43 4.19 -8.67
CA SER A 117 -7.04 2.99 -8.08
C SER A 117 -6.38 2.61 -6.76
N ILE A 118 -5.07 2.79 -6.63
CA ILE A 118 -4.33 2.58 -5.37
C ILE A 118 -4.77 3.61 -4.33
N VAL A 119 -4.78 4.90 -4.66
CA VAL A 119 -5.19 5.96 -3.71
C VAL A 119 -6.60 5.69 -3.17
N LYS A 120 -7.55 5.30 -4.03
CA LYS A 120 -8.92 4.97 -3.61
C LYS A 120 -9.01 3.80 -2.66
N ARG A 121 -8.16 2.78 -2.81
CA ARG A 121 -8.07 1.69 -1.81
C ARG A 121 -7.45 2.20 -0.51
N MET A 122 -6.36 2.97 -0.60
CA MET A 122 -5.64 3.50 0.56
C MET A 122 -6.50 4.41 1.44
N ILE A 123 -7.35 5.27 0.84
CA ILE A 123 -8.21 6.22 1.55
C ILE A 123 -9.50 5.62 2.11
N THR A 124 -9.81 4.34 1.86
CA THR A 124 -11.01 3.67 2.36
C THR A 124 -11.31 3.95 3.85
N PRO A 125 -10.35 3.84 4.79
CA PRO A 125 -10.61 4.09 6.21
C PRO A 125 -10.88 5.55 6.59
N ILE A 126 -10.56 6.52 5.71
CA ILE A 126 -10.76 7.95 5.96
C ILE A 126 -11.76 8.59 5.00
N SER A 127 -12.41 7.80 4.14
CA SER A 127 -13.38 8.34 3.19
C SER A 127 -14.57 8.95 3.91
N LYS A 128 -15.06 10.08 3.38
CA LYS A 128 -16.19 10.87 3.86
C LYS A 128 -15.95 11.60 5.18
N THR A 129 -14.69 11.85 5.55
CA THR A 129 -14.35 12.41 6.85
C THR A 129 -13.91 13.87 6.86
N GLY A 130 -13.76 14.52 5.70
CA GLY A 130 -13.32 15.92 5.62
C GLY A 130 -11.82 16.12 5.87
N ARG A 131 -11.02 15.04 5.85
CA ARG A 131 -9.57 15.09 6.04
C ARG A 131 -8.84 15.56 4.78
N ASN A 132 -7.62 16.06 4.97
CA ASN A 132 -6.71 16.37 3.88
C ASN A 132 -5.72 15.22 3.66
N ILE A 133 -5.47 14.87 2.39
CA ILE A 133 -4.42 13.94 2.00
C ILE A 133 -3.29 14.65 1.23
N THR A 134 -2.05 14.35 1.59
CA THR A 134 -0.86 14.76 0.86
C THR A 134 -0.33 13.58 0.04
N ILE A 135 -0.12 13.77 -1.27
CA ILE A 135 0.31 12.70 -2.19
C ILE A 135 1.42 13.19 -3.15
N ASP A 136 2.33 12.29 -3.54
CA ASP A 136 3.36 12.61 -4.54
C ASP A 136 2.80 12.69 -5.98
N ASN A 137 3.53 13.36 -6.88
CA ASN A 137 3.24 13.53 -8.29
C ASN A 137 2.98 12.23 -9.07
N TRP A 138 3.49 11.10 -8.59
CA TRP A 138 3.18 9.80 -9.17
C TRP A 138 1.68 9.49 -9.06
N TYR A 139 1.08 9.84 -7.92
CA TYR A 139 -0.34 9.67 -7.62
C TYR A 139 -1.20 10.82 -8.17
N THR A 140 -0.73 12.08 -8.06
CA THR A 140 -1.57 13.27 -8.30
C THR A 140 -2.08 13.40 -9.73
N SER A 141 -3.39 13.54 -9.94
CA SER A 141 -3.98 13.97 -11.22
C SER A 141 -5.25 14.79 -10.96
N ILE A 142 -5.58 15.73 -11.86
CA ILE A 142 -6.78 16.56 -11.70
C ILE A 142 -8.06 15.71 -11.58
N PRO A 143 -8.30 14.68 -12.42
CA PRO A 143 -9.48 13.83 -12.26
C PRO A 143 -9.54 13.13 -10.90
N LEU A 144 -8.39 12.68 -10.37
CA LEU A 144 -8.34 12.07 -9.05
C LEU A 144 -8.66 13.07 -7.94
N VAL A 145 -8.12 14.29 -8.02
CA VAL A 145 -8.38 15.34 -7.02
C VAL A 145 -9.88 15.68 -6.97
N ASN A 146 -10.52 15.85 -8.13
CA ASN A 146 -11.96 16.11 -8.20
C ASN A 146 -12.77 14.91 -7.65
N GLU A 147 -12.42 13.68 -8.03
CA GLU A 147 -13.09 12.47 -7.52
C GLU A 147 -12.99 12.35 -5.99
N LEU A 148 -11.83 12.67 -5.41
CA LEU A 148 -11.62 12.63 -3.96
C LEU A 148 -12.44 13.69 -3.22
N LEU A 149 -12.59 14.89 -3.80
CA LEU A 149 -13.41 15.95 -3.23
C LEU A 149 -14.90 15.59 -3.31
N GLU A 150 -15.39 15.26 -4.50
CA GLU A 150 -16.81 15.07 -4.78
C GLU A 150 -17.38 13.79 -4.14
N ASN A 151 -16.65 12.67 -4.24
CA ASN A 151 -17.19 11.36 -3.84
C ASN A 151 -16.70 10.91 -2.45
N HIS A 152 -15.56 11.43 -2.01
CA HIS A 152 -14.93 11.00 -0.77
C HIS A 152 -14.82 12.10 0.29
N ASN A 153 -15.26 13.34 0.04
CA ASN A 153 -15.13 14.46 0.98
C ASN A 153 -13.71 14.55 1.57
N LEU A 154 -12.70 14.51 0.69
CA LEU A 154 -11.29 14.64 1.04
C LEU A 154 -10.65 15.75 0.20
N THR A 155 -9.91 16.64 0.85
CA THR A 155 -9.07 17.61 0.15
C THR A 155 -7.71 16.98 -0.17
N THR A 156 -7.05 17.44 -1.23
CA THR A 156 -5.77 16.87 -1.67
C THR A 156 -4.74 17.96 -1.89
N VAL A 157 -3.54 17.74 -1.34
CA VAL A 157 -2.33 18.50 -1.66
C VAL A 157 -1.36 17.55 -2.34
N GLY A 158 -0.79 17.97 -3.47
CA GLY A 158 0.18 17.14 -4.15
C GLY A 158 0.91 17.89 -5.25
N THR A 159 2.10 17.43 -5.59
CA THR A 159 2.85 17.99 -6.71
C THR A 159 2.29 17.43 -8.02
N LEU A 160 2.37 18.21 -9.10
CA LEU A 160 2.00 17.77 -10.45
C LEU A 160 3.24 17.72 -11.34
N ARG A 161 3.40 16.64 -12.12
CA ARG A 161 4.46 16.57 -13.13
C ARG A 161 4.19 17.60 -14.23
N LYS A 162 5.23 18.33 -14.64
CA LYS A 162 5.14 19.35 -15.72
C LYS A 162 4.47 18.82 -17.00
N ASN A 163 4.69 17.55 -17.31
CA ASN A 163 4.23 16.91 -18.54
C ASN A 163 2.83 16.26 -18.43
N LYS A 164 2.11 16.40 -17.30
CA LYS A 164 0.71 15.97 -17.23
C LYS A 164 -0.14 17.01 -17.95
N ASN A 165 -0.92 16.59 -18.96
CA ASN A 165 -1.79 17.46 -19.75
C ASN A 165 -2.67 18.30 -18.84
N LYS A 166 -2.46 19.61 -18.87
CA LYS A 166 -3.14 20.63 -18.07
C LYS A 166 -4.49 21.05 -18.64
N SER A 167 -5.04 20.30 -19.61
CA SER A 167 -6.22 20.67 -20.41
C SER A 167 -7.52 20.84 -19.63
N HIS A 168 -7.49 20.72 -18.30
CA HIS A 168 -8.63 20.93 -17.40
C HIS A 168 -8.35 21.97 -16.30
N LEU A 169 -7.25 22.73 -16.39
CA LEU A 169 -7.04 23.90 -15.53
C LEU A 169 -7.83 25.09 -16.11
N ALA A 170 -9.15 25.06 -15.95
CA ALA A 170 -9.94 26.29 -15.99
C ALA A 170 -9.81 26.91 -14.59
N PHE A 171 -9.00 27.97 -14.49
CA PHE A 171 -9.07 28.90 -13.37
C PHE A 171 -10.24 29.85 -13.58
#